data_AF-A0A1J5TW38-F1
#
_entry.id   AF-A0A1J5TW38-F1
#
_cell.length_a   1.000
_cell.length_b   1.000
_cell.length_c   1.000
_cell.angle_alpha   90.00
_cell.angle_beta   90.00
_cell.angle_gamma   90.00
#
_symmetry.space_group_name_H-M   'P 1'
#
loop_
_entity.id
_entity.type
_entity.pdbx_description
1 polymer ?
#
loop_
_entity_poly.entity_id
_entity_poly.type
_entity_poly.pdbx_seq_one_letter_code
_entity_poly.pdbx_strand_id
1 'polypeptide(L)'
;MRKNNTISAVEQSPFPHVVVEDFLDDDTLDLVIDALAGLEYSFSESDLFSYWASVKLTDIDHPALNVLREDLGDRSWRKEVTQAFQVSKLSRIDMAAYVYGQGDFLLPHDDQVEDRIIAYSLHLTPDLEELDGGSLDLFEGRKDGTSKLVKSIIPKFNSLNMFEVSETSWHQVSEILTDIQRLTLTGWYHV
;
A
#
# COMPACT_ATOMS: atom_id res chain seq x y z
N MET A 1 6.51 -1.50 16.94
CA MET A 1 5.72 -0.30 17.12
C MET A 1 6.03 0.61 15.96
N ARG A 2 5.15 1.56 15.71
CA ARG A 2 5.38 2.61 14.74
C ARG A 2 6.57 3.47 15.18
N LYS A 3 7.64 3.45 14.38
CA LYS A 3 8.86 4.25 14.53
C LYS A 3 8.62 5.67 14.03
N ASN A 4 7.94 5.83 12.88
CA ASN A 4 7.64 7.14 12.30
C ASN A 4 6.18 7.55 12.55
N ASN A 5 5.98 8.62 13.32
CA ASN A 5 4.66 9.08 13.76
C ASN A 5 4.18 10.35 13.04
N THR A 6 4.90 10.80 12.02
CA THR A 6 4.63 12.09 11.35
C THR A 6 4.72 11.95 9.83
N ILE A 7 3.82 12.63 9.12
CA ILE A 7 3.83 12.70 7.67
C ILE A 7 4.44 14.04 7.26
N SER A 8 5.68 14.01 6.75
CA SER A 8 6.47 15.23 6.50
C SER A 8 5.86 16.15 5.43
N ALA A 9 5.50 15.60 4.26
CA ALA A 9 4.91 16.36 3.15
C ALA A 9 4.13 15.46 2.20
N VAL A 10 2.88 15.82 1.90
CA VAL A 10 2.06 15.16 0.87
C VAL A 10 2.29 15.85 -0.47
N GLU A 11 2.83 15.12 -1.43
CA GLU A 11 3.00 15.57 -2.82
C GLU A 11 1.63 15.62 -3.49
N GLN A 12 1.31 16.74 -4.14
CA GLN A 12 -0.04 16.99 -4.69
C GLN A 12 -0.22 16.49 -6.13
N SER A 13 0.86 16.21 -6.86
CA SER A 13 0.82 15.83 -8.29
C SER A 13 1.46 14.47 -8.51
N PRO A 14 0.85 13.54 -9.26
CA PRO A 14 -0.38 13.71 -10.05
C PRO A 14 -1.68 13.80 -9.24
N PHE A 15 -1.66 13.32 -8.00
CA PHE A 15 -2.70 13.45 -6.99
C PHE A 15 -2.04 13.36 -5.61
N PRO A 16 -2.74 13.71 -4.49
CA PRO A 16 -2.17 13.67 -3.16
C PRO A 16 -1.62 12.28 -2.79
N HIS A 17 -0.31 12.19 -2.57
CA HIS A 17 0.38 10.97 -2.18
C HIS A 17 1.64 11.24 -1.35
N VAL A 18 2.09 10.26 -0.58
CA VAL A 18 3.29 10.35 0.25
C VAL A 18 3.93 8.98 0.47
N VAL A 19 5.24 8.98 0.71
CA VAL A 19 6.02 7.83 1.16
C VAL A 19 6.54 8.12 2.56
N VAL A 20 6.18 7.29 3.54
CA VAL A 20 6.70 7.35 4.90
C VAL A 20 7.71 6.22 5.06
N GLU A 21 8.99 6.56 5.01
CA GLU A 21 10.10 5.61 5.20
C GLU A 21 10.28 5.28 6.70
N ASP A 22 10.90 4.12 6.96
CA ASP A 22 11.18 3.62 8.32
C ASP A 22 9.93 3.59 9.22
N PHE A 23 8.82 3.03 8.71
CA PHE A 23 7.52 3.12 9.37
C PHE A 23 7.47 2.34 10.69
N LEU A 24 7.94 1.10 10.70
CA LEU A 24 8.01 0.23 11.89
C LEU A 24 9.43 0.22 12.49
N ASP A 25 9.52 -0.05 13.79
CA ASP A 25 10.79 -0.47 14.42
C ASP A 25 11.18 -1.90 14.00
N ASP A 26 12.47 -2.21 14.11
CA ASP A 26 13.05 -3.47 13.64
C ASP A 26 12.39 -4.69 14.31
N ASP A 27 12.19 -4.65 15.62
CA ASP A 27 11.56 -5.74 16.38
C ASP A 27 10.15 -6.06 15.86
N THR A 28 9.36 -5.04 15.50
CA THR A 28 8.00 -5.25 15.01
C THR A 28 7.96 -5.58 13.54
N LEU A 29 8.89 -5.03 12.75
CA LEU A 29 9.05 -5.39 11.36
C LEU A 29 9.32 -6.90 11.23
N ASP A 30 10.24 -7.44 12.03
CA ASP A 30 10.55 -8.87 12.06
C ASP A 30 9.32 -9.70 12.46
N LEU A 31 8.63 -9.32 13.54
CA LEU A 31 7.41 -10.00 13.99
C LEU A 31 6.29 -10.01 12.93
N VAL A 32 6.14 -8.91 12.19
CA VAL A 32 5.13 -8.78 11.14
C VAL A 32 5.50 -9.64 9.94
N ILE A 33 6.76 -9.62 9.50
CA ILE A 33 7.23 -10.45 8.37
C ILE A 33 7.04 -11.93 8.71
N ASP A 34 7.44 -12.37 9.90
CA ASP A 34 7.26 -13.76 10.35
C ASP A 34 5.78 -14.17 10.38
N ALA A 35 4.91 -13.29 10.87
CA ALA A 35 3.48 -13.55 10.92
C ALA A 35 2.85 -13.65 9.52
N LEU A 36 3.26 -12.79 8.59
CA LEU A 36 2.77 -12.82 7.20
C LEU A 36 3.30 -14.03 6.43
N ALA A 37 4.56 -14.42 6.64
CA ALA A 37 5.16 -15.61 6.04
C ALA A 37 4.43 -16.91 6.47
N GLY A 38 3.80 -16.91 7.63
CA GLY A 38 2.99 -18.04 8.13
C GLY A 38 1.57 -18.12 7.58
N LEU A 39 1.13 -17.18 6.75
CA LEU A 39 -0.21 -17.17 6.18
C LEU A 39 -0.34 -18.09 4.95
N GLU A 40 -1.55 -18.58 4.72
CA GLU A 40 -1.90 -19.18 3.44
C GLU A 40 -2.24 -18.08 2.41
N TYR A 41 -1.67 -18.22 1.22
CA TYR A 41 -1.94 -17.35 0.09
C TYR A 41 -2.61 -18.14 -1.03
N SER A 42 -3.61 -17.54 -1.66
CA SER A 42 -4.27 -18.08 -2.84
C SER A 42 -3.91 -17.26 -4.07
N PHE A 43 -3.49 -17.94 -5.13
CA PHE A 43 -3.28 -17.30 -6.43
C PHE A 43 -4.61 -16.78 -6.98
N SER A 44 -4.59 -15.56 -7.51
CA SER A 44 -5.73 -14.92 -8.14
C SER A 44 -5.28 -14.17 -9.39
N GLU A 45 -5.99 -14.38 -10.49
CA GLU A 45 -5.72 -13.76 -11.78
C GLU A 45 -7.04 -13.29 -12.40
N SER A 46 -6.97 -12.15 -13.08
CA SER A 46 -8.04 -11.58 -13.91
C SER A 46 -7.43 -10.78 -15.06
N ASP A 47 -8.28 -10.12 -15.85
CA ASP A 47 -7.84 -9.13 -16.82
C ASP A 47 -7.11 -7.93 -16.19
N LEU A 48 -7.41 -7.62 -14.92
CA LEU A 48 -6.84 -6.48 -14.20
C LEU A 48 -5.55 -6.82 -13.44
N PHE A 49 -5.34 -8.07 -13.02
CA PHE A 49 -4.25 -8.41 -12.11
C PHE A 49 -3.82 -9.87 -12.16
N SER A 50 -2.61 -10.13 -11.69
CA SER A 50 -2.11 -11.45 -11.30
C SER A 50 -1.29 -11.28 -10.02
N TYR A 51 -1.64 -12.02 -8.96
CA TYR A 51 -0.90 -12.04 -7.69
C TYR A 51 -1.38 -13.16 -6.75
N TRP A 52 -0.70 -13.32 -5.63
CA TRP A 52 -1.12 -14.16 -4.51
C TRP A 52 -1.67 -13.30 -3.38
N ALA A 53 -2.86 -13.60 -2.87
CA ALA A 53 -3.49 -12.83 -1.81
C ALA A 53 -3.76 -13.69 -0.57
N SER A 54 -3.57 -13.11 0.61
CA SER A 54 -4.07 -13.68 1.85
C SER A 54 -5.58 -13.45 1.99
N VAL A 55 -6.19 -14.10 2.99
CA VAL A 55 -7.50 -13.66 3.49
C VAL A 55 -7.43 -12.23 4.03
N LYS A 56 -8.58 -11.55 4.17
CA LYS A 56 -8.65 -10.26 4.88
C LYS A 56 -8.15 -10.43 6.32
N LEU A 57 -7.20 -9.60 6.72
CA LEU A 57 -6.53 -9.67 8.02
C LEU A 57 -7.15 -8.73 9.06
N THR A 58 -8.08 -7.88 8.63
CA THR A 58 -8.73 -6.85 9.46
C THR A 58 -9.27 -7.41 10.77
N ASP A 59 -9.91 -8.58 10.74
CA ASP A 59 -10.59 -9.17 11.90
C ASP A 59 -9.86 -10.40 12.49
N ILE A 60 -8.66 -10.69 12.00
CA ILE A 60 -7.86 -11.82 12.51
C ILE A 60 -7.21 -11.44 13.83
N ASP A 61 -7.50 -12.22 14.87
CA ASP A 61 -6.87 -12.08 16.17
C ASP A 61 -5.54 -12.85 16.21
N HIS A 62 -4.45 -12.12 15.94
CA HIS A 62 -3.07 -12.63 16.01
C HIS A 62 -2.17 -11.55 16.61
N PRO A 63 -1.30 -11.85 17.59
CA PRO A 63 -0.54 -10.81 18.31
C PRO A 63 0.21 -9.82 17.39
N ALA A 64 0.94 -10.31 16.40
CA ALA A 64 1.68 -9.46 15.47
C ALA A 64 0.74 -8.63 14.55
N LEU A 65 -0.38 -9.21 14.11
CA LEU A 65 -1.36 -8.51 13.27
C LEU A 65 -2.13 -7.46 14.08
N ASN A 66 -2.33 -7.71 15.38
CA ASN A 66 -2.93 -6.75 16.29
C ASN A 66 -2.04 -5.52 16.47
N VAL A 67 -0.74 -5.71 16.70
CA VAL A 67 0.24 -4.63 16.76
C VAL A 67 0.26 -3.85 15.44
N LEU A 68 0.30 -4.54 14.31
CA LEU A 68 0.31 -3.90 12.98
C LEU A 68 -0.96 -3.08 12.72
N ARG A 69 -2.13 -3.60 13.12
CA ARG A 69 -3.42 -2.90 13.01
C ARG A 69 -3.45 -1.64 13.88
N GLU A 70 -2.85 -1.68 15.07
CA GLU A 70 -2.71 -0.50 15.93
C GLU A 70 -1.75 0.52 15.30
N ASP A 71 -0.58 0.08 14.84
CA ASP A 71 0.43 0.95 14.22
C ASP A 71 -0.10 1.63 12.94
N LEU A 72 -0.94 0.95 12.15
CA LEU A 72 -1.58 1.49 10.94
C LEU A 72 -2.91 2.23 11.22
N GLY A 73 -3.55 2.00 12.36
CA GLY A 73 -4.98 2.31 12.52
C GLY A 73 -5.38 2.94 13.84
N ASP A 74 -4.44 3.23 14.74
CA ASP A 74 -4.74 3.88 16.00
C ASP A 74 -5.34 5.30 15.79
N ARG A 75 -5.85 5.87 16.88
CA ARG A 75 -6.50 7.19 16.83
C ARG A 75 -5.52 8.32 16.49
N SER A 76 -4.29 8.27 17.00
CA SER A 76 -3.27 9.29 16.76
C SER A 76 -2.86 9.32 15.28
N TRP A 77 -2.62 8.16 14.70
CA TRP A 77 -2.18 8.02 13.33
C TRP A 77 -3.25 8.36 12.33
N ARG A 78 -4.49 7.89 12.54
CA ARG A 78 -5.61 8.33 11.69
C ARG A 78 -5.82 9.84 11.74
N LYS A 79 -5.57 10.48 12.89
CA LYS A 79 -5.62 11.93 13.00
C LYS A 79 -4.49 12.59 12.20
N GLU A 80 -3.28 12.05 12.27
CA GLU A 80 -2.13 12.51 11.46
C GLU A 80 -2.44 12.39 9.96
N VAL A 81 -2.92 11.23 9.49
CA VAL A 81 -3.33 11.00 8.10
C VAL A 81 -4.42 11.99 7.67
N THR A 82 -5.45 12.19 8.50
CA THR A 82 -6.53 13.16 8.25
C THR A 82 -5.97 14.58 8.08
N GLN A 83 -5.01 14.98 8.92
CA GLN A 83 -4.41 16.31 8.89
C GLN A 83 -3.48 16.50 7.69
N ALA A 84 -2.65 15.51 7.37
CA ALA A 84 -1.69 15.56 6.28
C ALA A 84 -2.37 15.63 4.91
N PHE A 85 -3.41 14.81 4.70
CA PHE A 85 -4.17 14.78 3.45
C PHE A 85 -5.33 15.77 3.40
N GLN A 86 -5.67 16.44 4.51
CA GLN A 86 -6.79 17.38 4.61
C GLN A 86 -8.16 16.76 4.27
N VAL A 87 -8.34 15.48 4.61
CA VAL A 87 -9.55 14.70 4.34
C VAL A 87 -10.53 14.68 5.51
N SER A 88 -11.69 14.04 5.32
CA SER A 88 -12.62 13.75 6.40
C SER A 88 -12.03 12.81 7.46
N LYS A 89 -12.59 12.85 8.66
CA LYS A 89 -12.18 11.99 9.78
C LYS A 89 -12.29 10.50 9.39
N LEU A 90 -11.22 9.75 9.64
CA LEU A 90 -11.14 8.31 9.36
C LEU A 90 -11.59 7.46 10.57
N SER A 91 -12.44 6.46 10.34
CA SER A 91 -13.08 5.62 11.38
C SER A 91 -12.50 4.22 11.53
N ARG A 92 -11.96 3.64 10.46
CA ARG A 92 -11.41 2.28 10.44
C ARG A 92 -10.39 2.11 9.32
N ILE A 93 -9.67 0.99 9.38
CA ILE A 93 -8.86 0.48 8.27
C ILE A 93 -9.33 -0.93 7.92
N ASP A 94 -9.04 -1.38 6.72
CA ASP A 94 -8.94 -2.80 6.39
C ASP A 94 -7.52 -3.12 5.92
N MET A 95 -7.15 -4.40 5.92
CA MET A 95 -5.84 -4.83 5.43
C MET A 95 -5.84 -6.26 4.92
N ALA A 96 -5.07 -6.52 3.88
CA ALA A 96 -4.75 -7.83 3.35
C ALA A 96 -3.29 -7.85 2.87
N ALA A 97 -2.67 -9.02 2.85
CA ALA A 97 -1.32 -9.19 2.34
C ALA A 97 -1.34 -9.75 0.92
N TYR A 98 -0.39 -9.29 0.11
CA TYR A 98 -0.22 -9.67 -1.28
C TYR A 98 1.23 -10.02 -1.55
N VAL A 99 1.45 -11.05 -2.36
CA VAL A 99 2.76 -11.42 -2.89
C VAL A 99 2.69 -11.38 -4.41
N TYR A 100 3.57 -10.60 -5.01
CA TYR A 100 3.78 -10.55 -6.46
C TYR A 100 5.09 -11.28 -6.77
N GLY A 101 5.00 -12.38 -7.53
CA GLY A 101 6.15 -13.08 -8.09
C GLY A 101 6.44 -12.66 -9.53
N GLN A 102 7.43 -13.28 -10.18
CA GLN A 102 7.75 -12.98 -11.58
C GLN A 102 6.53 -13.09 -12.51
N GLY A 103 6.26 -12.03 -13.27
CA GLY A 103 5.11 -11.92 -14.18
C GLY A 103 3.82 -11.44 -13.53
N ASP A 104 3.76 -11.31 -12.20
CA ASP A 104 2.60 -10.74 -11.50
C ASP A 104 2.53 -9.22 -11.65
N PHE A 105 1.32 -8.68 -11.67
CA PHE A 105 1.03 -7.25 -11.90
C PHE A 105 -0.33 -6.84 -11.33
N LEU A 106 -0.57 -5.52 -11.27
CA LEU A 106 -1.91 -4.96 -11.08
C LEU A 106 -2.04 -3.74 -11.99
N LEU A 107 -2.85 -3.85 -13.05
CA LEU A 107 -2.99 -2.85 -14.10
C LEU A 107 -3.66 -1.54 -13.60
N PRO A 108 -3.64 -0.46 -14.40
CA PRO A 108 -4.15 0.84 -13.99
C PRO A 108 -5.61 0.81 -13.51
N HIS A 109 -5.84 1.34 -12.31
CA HIS A 109 -7.16 1.51 -11.67
C HIS A 109 -7.12 2.70 -10.69
N ASP A 110 -8.28 3.11 -10.16
CA ASP A 110 -8.43 4.31 -9.32
C ASP A 110 -8.84 4.04 -7.87
N ASP A 111 -9.05 2.76 -7.52
CA ASP A 111 -9.45 2.27 -6.21
C ASP A 111 -10.83 2.72 -5.71
N GLN A 112 -11.68 3.24 -6.59
CA GLN A 112 -13.01 3.75 -6.24
C GLN A 112 -13.98 2.66 -5.78
N VAL A 113 -14.04 2.50 -4.47
CA VAL A 113 -15.07 1.74 -3.77
C VAL A 113 -15.62 2.61 -2.65
N GLU A 114 -16.92 2.47 -2.37
CA GLU A 114 -17.62 3.21 -1.32
C GLU A 114 -16.84 3.19 0.01
N ASP A 115 -16.86 4.33 0.72
CA ASP A 115 -16.18 4.63 1.98
C ASP A 115 -14.64 4.73 1.97
N ARG A 116 -13.93 4.34 0.91
CA ARG A 116 -12.46 4.46 0.84
C ARG A 116 -12.03 5.92 0.68
N ILE A 117 -11.11 6.37 1.53
CA ILE A 117 -10.56 7.74 1.48
C ILE A 117 -9.07 7.75 1.18
N ILE A 118 -8.29 6.93 1.88
CA ILE A 118 -6.83 6.84 1.69
C ILE A 118 -6.49 5.39 1.41
N ALA A 119 -5.87 5.10 0.28
CA ALA A 119 -5.24 3.82 0.03
C ALA A 119 -3.84 3.81 0.63
N TYR A 120 -3.39 2.66 1.12
CA TYR A 120 -2.04 2.50 1.62
C TYR A 120 -1.44 1.13 1.30
N SER A 121 -0.11 1.10 1.20
CA SER A 121 0.67 -0.13 1.09
C SER A 121 1.95 -0.04 1.92
N LEU A 122 2.15 -1.01 2.80
CA LEU A 122 3.38 -1.20 3.58
C LEU A 122 4.24 -2.25 2.87
N HIS A 123 5.46 -1.86 2.50
CA HIS A 123 6.36 -2.67 1.69
C HIS A 123 7.37 -3.42 2.54
N LEU A 124 7.40 -4.74 2.39
CA LEU A 124 8.08 -5.67 3.30
C LEU A 124 9.10 -6.57 2.60
N THR A 125 9.49 -6.22 1.37
CA THR A 125 10.56 -6.90 0.63
C THR A 125 11.83 -6.04 0.65
N PRO A 126 12.95 -6.55 1.18
CA PRO A 126 14.24 -5.88 1.10
C PRO A 126 14.79 -5.89 -0.33
N ASP A 127 15.68 -4.95 -0.62
CA ASP A 127 16.50 -4.91 -1.84
C ASP A 127 15.73 -4.92 -3.18
N LEU A 128 14.48 -4.44 -3.20
CA LEU A 128 13.72 -4.25 -4.44
C LEU A 128 14.31 -3.08 -5.25
N GLU A 129 14.79 -3.35 -6.46
CA GLU A 129 15.41 -2.37 -7.36
C GLU A 129 14.52 -2.07 -8.58
N GLU A 130 14.87 -1.02 -9.33
CA GLU A 130 14.15 -0.62 -10.54
C GLU A 130 14.09 -1.74 -11.61
N LEU A 131 15.14 -2.55 -11.71
CA LEU A 131 15.22 -3.65 -12.66
C LEU A 131 14.28 -4.82 -12.35
N ASP A 132 13.83 -4.93 -11.10
CA ASP A 132 12.91 -5.98 -10.66
C ASP A 132 11.47 -5.70 -11.07
N GLY A 133 11.14 -4.47 -11.46
CA GLY A 133 9.77 -4.03 -11.68
C GLY A 133 9.01 -3.84 -10.37
N GLY A 134 7.69 -4.07 -10.35
CA GLY A 134 6.89 -3.95 -9.12
C GLY A 134 6.74 -2.53 -8.56
N SER A 135 7.04 -1.51 -9.38
CA SER A 135 6.89 -0.10 -9.01
C SER A 135 5.44 0.25 -8.79
N LEU A 136 5.20 1.18 -7.85
CA LEU A 136 3.93 1.89 -7.79
C LEU A 136 3.97 3.03 -8.81
N ASP A 137 3.26 2.84 -9.90
CA ASP A 137 3.22 3.74 -11.04
C ASP A 137 1.98 4.63 -10.94
N LEU A 138 2.16 5.95 -11.00
CA LEU A 138 1.10 6.94 -10.87
C LEU A 138 0.85 7.63 -12.21
N PHE A 139 -0.43 7.74 -12.58
CA PHE A 139 -0.86 8.31 -13.84
C PHE A 139 -1.54 9.66 -13.64
N GLU A 140 -1.30 10.57 -14.58
CA GLU A 140 -2.05 11.80 -14.71
C GLU A 140 -3.12 11.63 -15.80
N GLY A 141 -4.37 11.93 -15.47
CA GLY A 141 -5.46 11.99 -16.43
C GLY A 141 -5.34 13.20 -17.35
N ARG A 142 -5.54 13.00 -18.65
CA ARG A 142 -5.46 14.04 -19.68
C ARG A 142 -6.84 14.44 -20.18
N LYS A 143 -6.96 15.68 -20.63
CA LYS A 143 -8.23 16.25 -21.17
C LYS A 143 -8.75 15.54 -22.42
N ASP A 144 -7.92 14.77 -23.10
CA ASP A 144 -8.29 13.96 -24.28
C ASP A 144 -8.82 12.57 -23.92
N GLY A 145 -9.01 12.28 -22.62
CA GLY A 145 -9.48 11.00 -22.12
C GLY A 145 -8.38 9.93 -22.04
N THR A 146 -7.11 10.29 -22.24
CA THR A 146 -5.98 9.38 -22.05
C THR A 146 -5.36 9.55 -20.67
N SER A 147 -4.59 8.57 -20.21
CA SER A 147 -3.74 8.70 -19.03
C SER A 147 -2.27 8.64 -19.44
N LYS A 148 -1.39 9.27 -18.66
CA LYS A 148 0.06 9.18 -18.86
C LYS A 148 0.73 8.82 -17.54
N LEU A 149 1.61 7.82 -17.57
CA LEU A 149 2.55 7.55 -16.49
C LEU A 149 3.45 8.78 -16.28
N VAL A 150 3.39 9.38 -15.09
CA VAL A 150 4.17 10.58 -14.75
C VAL A 150 5.14 10.37 -13.59
N LYS A 151 4.92 9.34 -12.77
CA LYS A 151 5.78 9.01 -11.63
C LYS A 151 5.80 7.50 -11.41
N SER A 152 6.98 6.97 -11.14
CA SER A 152 7.17 5.59 -10.70
C SER A 152 7.90 5.62 -9.37
N ILE A 153 7.32 4.96 -8.36
CA ILE A 153 7.87 4.86 -7.02
C ILE A 153 8.36 3.44 -6.86
N ILE A 154 9.69 3.26 -6.74
CA ILE A 154 10.27 1.98 -6.35
C ILE A 154 10.03 1.78 -4.85
N PRO A 155 9.24 0.78 -4.44
CA PRO A 155 8.93 0.56 -3.03
C PRO A 155 10.20 0.31 -2.22
N LYS A 156 10.38 1.05 -1.12
CA LYS A 156 11.48 0.83 -0.20
C LYS A 156 11.05 -0.14 0.89
N PHE A 157 11.99 -0.94 1.38
CA PHE A 157 11.75 -1.77 2.55
C PHE A 157 11.31 -0.93 3.75
N ASN A 158 10.29 -1.39 4.48
CA ASN A 158 9.71 -0.69 5.62
C ASN A 158 9.18 0.73 5.29
N SER A 159 8.74 0.95 4.04
CA SER A 159 8.04 2.19 3.66
C SER A 159 6.54 1.98 3.55
N LEU A 160 5.79 2.94 4.09
CA LEU A 160 4.34 3.04 3.96
C LEU A 160 4.02 4.08 2.88
N ASN A 161 3.54 3.61 1.73
CA ASN A 161 3.05 4.45 0.66
C ASN A 161 1.57 4.73 0.88
N MET A 162 1.13 5.98 0.74
CA MET A 162 -0.26 6.39 0.92
C MET A 162 -0.69 7.38 -0.15
N PHE A 163 -1.94 7.32 -0.58
CA PHE A 163 -2.53 8.32 -1.48
C PHE A 163 -4.05 8.47 -1.27
N GLU A 164 -4.57 9.64 -1.66
CA GLU A 164 -6.00 9.92 -1.62
C GLU A 164 -6.74 9.21 -2.76
N VAL A 165 -7.82 8.52 -2.43
CA VAL A 165 -8.71 7.84 -3.39
C VAL A 165 -9.62 8.87 -4.02
N SER A 166 -9.61 8.96 -5.35
CA SER A 166 -10.38 9.92 -6.14
C SER A 166 -10.63 9.41 -7.56
N GLU A 167 -11.40 10.12 -8.38
CA GLU A 167 -11.61 9.77 -9.81
C GLU A 167 -10.32 9.89 -10.64
N THR A 168 -9.30 10.50 -10.05
CA THR A 168 -8.02 10.82 -10.70
C THR A 168 -6.84 10.06 -10.12
N SER A 169 -7.03 9.24 -9.08
CA SER A 169 -5.95 8.48 -8.41
C SER A 169 -5.55 7.22 -9.18
N TRP A 170 -5.37 7.36 -10.49
CA TRP A 170 -4.99 6.25 -11.37
C TRP A 170 -3.58 5.77 -11.07
N HIS A 171 -3.45 4.50 -10.75
CA HIS A 171 -2.19 3.88 -10.40
C HIS A 171 -2.16 2.40 -10.78
N GLN A 172 -0.96 1.83 -10.87
CA GLN A 172 -0.75 0.40 -11.12
C GLN A 172 0.42 -0.12 -10.27
N VAL A 173 0.52 -1.44 -10.13
CA VAL A 173 1.77 -2.13 -9.78
C VAL A 173 2.34 -2.68 -11.07
N SER A 174 3.50 -2.17 -11.50
CA SER A 174 4.16 -2.67 -12.70
C SER A 174 4.55 -4.14 -12.55
N GLU A 175 4.66 -4.85 -13.68
CA GLU A 175 5.00 -6.26 -13.71
C GLU A 175 6.33 -6.53 -12.98
N ILE A 176 6.40 -7.62 -12.22
CA ILE A 176 7.65 -8.11 -11.65
C ILE A 176 8.45 -8.82 -12.74
N LEU A 177 9.68 -8.38 -13.00
CA LEU A 177 10.48 -8.82 -14.13
C LEU A 177 11.51 -9.90 -13.75
N THR A 178 11.86 -9.99 -12.47
CA THR A 178 12.88 -10.91 -11.93
C THR A 178 12.26 -11.93 -10.98
N ASP A 179 13.04 -12.94 -10.59
CA ASP A 179 12.63 -13.98 -9.64
C ASP A 179 12.70 -13.47 -8.18
N ILE A 180 11.91 -12.42 -7.90
CA ILE A 180 11.72 -11.84 -6.56
C ILE A 180 10.27 -12.05 -6.11
N GLN A 181 10.07 -12.16 -4.80
CA GLN A 181 8.74 -12.17 -4.18
C GLN A 181 8.51 -10.85 -3.44
N ARG A 182 7.69 -9.99 -4.05
CA ARG A 182 7.32 -8.68 -3.49
C ARG A 182 6.13 -8.84 -2.55
N LEU A 183 6.41 -8.91 -1.25
CA LEU A 183 5.43 -8.91 -0.16
C LEU A 183 5.01 -7.48 0.19
N THR A 184 3.71 -7.23 0.14
CA THR A 184 3.11 -5.96 0.53
C THR A 184 1.87 -6.19 1.37
N LEU A 185 1.68 -5.39 2.41
CA LEU A 185 0.40 -5.29 3.11
C LEU A 185 -0.33 -4.07 2.57
N THR A 186 -1.52 -4.27 2.03
CA THR A 186 -2.31 -3.21 1.39
C THR A 186 -3.66 -3.08 2.09
N GLY A 187 -4.18 -1.85 2.14
CA GLY A 187 -5.47 -1.57 2.74
C GLY A 187 -5.96 -0.16 2.46
N TRP A 188 -7.11 0.18 3.04
CA TRP A 188 -7.71 1.49 2.93
C TRP A 188 -8.14 2.03 4.29
N TYR A 189 -8.02 3.34 4.46
CA TYR A 189 -8.69 4.08 5.53
C TYR A 189 -10.08 4.50 5.06
N HIS A 190 -11.06 4.33 5.93
CA HIS A 190 -12.47 4.58 5.63
C HIS A 190 -13.05 5.69 6.51
N VAL A 191 -14.12 6.36 6.03
CA VAL A 191 -14.97 7.26 6.85
C VAL A 191 -15.79 6.53 7.90
#